data_AF-A0A1Q7YW16-F1
#
_entry.id   AF-A0A1Q7YW16-F1
#
_cell.length_a   1.000
_cell.length_b   1.000
_cell.length_c   1.000
_cell.angle_alpha   90.00
_cell.angle_beta   90.00
_cell.angle_gamma   90.00
#
_symmetry.space_group_name_H-M   'P 1'
#
loop_
_entity.id
_entity.type
_entity.pdbx_description
1 polymer ?
#
loop_
_entity_poly.entity_id
_entity_poly.type
_entity_poly.pdbx_seq_one_letter_code
_entity_poly.pdbx_strand_id
1 'polypeptide(L)'
;MLVIPAIDIINGQCVRLVRGDFDQRMVYSDDPAVIAVDFARAGAERLHVVDLDAARGEKDNRSVIEAVIEAGLAVQVAGGVRSIEQVETWIGAGAGSVVMGTAAVREPELLSECARRYPGHVMAALDVRDGMPAVSGWTETEPLDIAQLIPRWNVLPLAGMILTCTERDGTLAGPDLLTLS
;
A
#
# COMPACT_ATOMS: atom_id res chain seq x y z
N MET A 1 12.52 4.16 -15.00
CA MET A 1 11.58 3.20 -14.39
C MET A 1 12.15 2.80 -13.04
N LEU A 2 11.38 2.93 -11.97
CA LEU A 2 11.77 2.45 -10.64
C LEU A 2 11.21 1.04 -10.44
N VAL A 3 12.02 0.13 -9.90
CA VAL A 3 11.56 -1.19 -9.43
C VAL A 3 11.43 -1.09 -7.92
N ILE A 4 10.19 -1.18 -7.42
CA ILE A 4 9.89 -1.05 -5.99
C ILE A 4 9.53 -2.46 -5.50
N PRO A 5 10.41 -3.15 -4.75
CA PRO A 5 10.04 -4.38 -4.07
C PRO A 5 8.89 -4.13 -3.09
N ALA A 6 8.06 -5.15 -2.89
CA ALA A 6 6.95 -5.12 -1.96
C ALA A 6 7.08 -6.25 -0.94
N ILE A 7 6.71 -5.99 0.32
CA ILE A 7 6.54 -7.00 1.36
C ILE A 7 5.16 -6.85 1.98
N ASP A 8 4.46 -7.96 2.12
CA ASP A 8 3.21 -8.05 2.86
C ASP A 8 3.48 -8.66 4.23
N ILE A 9 2.89 -8.10 5.28
CA ILE A 9 3.11 -8.53 6.67
C ILE A 9 1.82 -9.08 7.28
N ILE A 10 1.89 -10.29 7.82
CA ILE A 10 0.85 -10.91 8.66
C ILE A 10 1.53 -11.48 9.90
N ASN A 11 1.02 -11.18 11.09
CA ASN A 11 1.55 -11.61 12.39
C ASN A 11 3.07 -11.43 12.52
N GLY A 12 3.57 -10.29 12.03
CA GLY A 12 4.99 -9.94 12.03
C GLY A 12 5.87 -10.68 11.01
N GLN A 13 5.30 -11.54 10.15
CA GLN A 13 6.03 -12.33 9.16
C GLN A 13 5.83 -11.77 7.75
N CYS A 14 6.86 -11.89 6.91
CA CYS A 14 6.73 -11.63 5.47
C CYS A 14 5.97 -12.77 4.79
N VAL A 15 4.87 -12.42 4.14
CA VAL A 15 4.00 -13.36 3.44
C VAL A 15 3.81 -12.97 1.97
N ARG A 16 3.28 -13.91 1.19
CA ARG A 16 2.64 -13.63 -0.10
C ARG A 16 1.27 -14.26 -0.11
N LEU A 17 0.28 -13.50 -0.57
CA LEU A 17 -1.05 -14.02 -0.89
C LEU A 17 -1.16 -14.22 -2.40
N VAL A 18 -1.91 -15.23 -2.83
CA VAL A 18 -2.33 -15.36 -4.23
C VAL A 18 -3.67 -14.66 -4.37
N ARG A 19 -3.74 -13.58 -5.17
CA ARG A 19 -4.96 -12.75 -5.35
C ARG A 19 -5.59 -12.26 -4.03
N GLY A 20 -4.77 -11.99 -3.02
CA GLY A 20 -5.26 -11.56 -1.71
C GLY A 20 -5.96 -12.65 -0.88
N ASP A 21 -5.88 -13.92 -1.27
CA ASP A 21 -6.46 -15.04 -0.53
C ASP A 21 -5.58 -15.43 0.66
N PHE A 22 -6.10 -15.21 1.88
CA PHE A 22 -5.43 -15.48 3.15
C PHE A 22 -5.27 -16.97 3.46
N ASP A 23 -6.14 -17.81 2.91
CA ASP A 23 -6.05 -19.27 3.06
C ASP A 23 -4.92 -19.84 2.19
N GLN A 24 -4.51 -19.08 1.17
CA GLN A 24 -3.40 -19.42 0.27
C GLN A 24 -2.16 -18.57 0.54
N ARG A 25 -1.81 -18.41 1.82
CA ARG A 25 -0.60 -17.67 2.22
C ARG A 25 0.65 -18.56 2.19
N MET A 26 1.74 -17.99 1.70
CA MET A 26 3.09 -18.55 1.82
C MET A 26 3.94 -17.62 2.68
N VAL A 27 4.60 -18.18 3.71
CA VAL A 27 5.56 -17.44 4.52
C VAL A 27 6.93 -17.48 3.84
N TYR A 28 7.52 -16.31 3.60
CA TYR A 28 8.84 -16.17 2.98
C TYR A 28 9.94 -15.92 4.00
N SER A 29 9.62 -15.20 5.08
CA SER A 29 10.56 -14.88 6.16
C SER A 29 9.80 -14.57 7.44
N ASP A 30 10.40 -14.91 8.58
CA ASP A 30 9.90 -14.53 9.90
C ASP A 30 10.39 -13.13 10.34
N ASP A 31 11.30 -12.52 9.57
CA ASP A 31 11.88 -11.21 9.86
C ASP A 31 11.80 -10.29 8.63
N PRO A 32 10.80 -9.40 8.57
CA PRO A 32 10.65 -8.41 7.50
C PRO A 32 11.79 -7.39 7.40
N ALA A 33 12.43 -7.05 8.51
CA ALA A 33 13.52 -6.07 8.51
C ALA A 33 14.76 -6.63 7.81
N VAL A 34 15.05 -7.93 7.97
CA VAL A 34 16.11 -8.62 7.21
C VAL A 34 15.84 -8.57 5.72
N ILE A 35 14.59 -8.82 5.29
CA ILE A 35 14.21 -8.75 3.87
C ILE A 35 14.38 -7.33 3.32
N ALA A 36 14.02 -6.30 4.09
CA ALA A 36 14.24 -4.91 3.72
C ALA A 36 15.73 -4.58 3.52
N VAL A 37 16.60 -5.04 4.43
CA VAL A 37 18.06 -4.88 4.31
C VAL A 37 18.59 -5.59 3.05
N ASP A 38 18.08 -6.77 2.74
CA ASP A 38 18.51 -7.51 1.55
C ASP A 38 18.08 -6.81 0.26
N PHE A 39 16.88 -6.22 0.21
CA PHE A 39 16.48 -5.35 -0.90
C PHE A 39 17.36 -4.10 -1.02
N ALA A 40 17.73 -3.47 0.08
CA ALA A 40 18.64 -2.32 0.07
C ALA A 40 20.02 -2.71 -0.49
N ARG A 41 20.57 -3.86 -0.07
CA ARG A 41 21.83 -4.40 -0.59
C ARG A 41 21.76 -4.76 -2.07
N ALA A 42 20.59 -5.18 -2.56
CA ALA A 42 20.34 -5.44 -3.97
C ALA A 42 20.19 -4.16 -4.81
N GLY A 43 20.21 -2.97 -4.18
CA GLY A 43 20.15 -1.68 -4.86
C GLY A 43 18.75 -1.09 -5.01
N ALA A 44 17.75 -1.62 -4.29
CA ALA A 44 16.46 -0.94 -4.21
C ALA A 44 16.63 0.43 -3.53
N GLU A 45 15.89 1.43 -4.00
CA GLU A 45 15.85 2.77 -3.39
C GLU A 45 14.61 2.97 -2.51
N ARG A 46 13.59 2.16 -2.75
CA ARG A 46 12.27 2.27 -2.13
C ARG A 46 11.72 0.88 -1.83
N LEU A 47 10.94 0.77 -0.77
CA LEU A 47 10.23 -0.46 -0.39
C LEU A 47 8.75 -0.15 -0.17
N HIS A 48 7.87 -0.98 -0.72
CA HIS A 48 6.45 -0.94 -0.41
C HIS A 48 6.15 -1.98 0.68
N VAL A 49 5.47 -1.57 1.75
CA VAL A 49 5.17 -2.43 2.90
C VAL A 49 3.67 -2.39 3.15
N VAL A 50 3.01 -3.55 3.16
CA VAL A 50 1.58 -3.64 3.42
C VAL A 50 1.34 -4.39 4.74
N ASP A 51 0.74 -3.70 5.71
CA ASP A 51 0.22 -4.32 6.93
C ASP A 51 -1.16 -4.95 6.66
N LEU A 52 -1.19 -6.25 6.42
CA LEU A 52 -2.43 -6.95 6.08
C LEU A 52 -3.33 -7.17 7.30
N ASP A 53 -2.76 -7.21 8.51
CA ASP A 53 -3.54 -7.30 9.75
C ASP A 53 -4.30 -5.98 9.98
N ALA A 54 -3.60 -4.84 9.87
CA ALA A 54 -4.24 -3.52 9.97
C ALA A 54 -5.25 -3.27 8.83
N ALA A 55 -4.95 -3.76 7.61
CA ALA A 55 -5.89 -3.69 6.48
C ALA A 55 -7.22 -4.39 6.80
N ARG A 56 -7.19 -5.48 7.56
CA ARG A 56 -8.38 -6.22 8.04
C ARG A 56 -9.02 -5.64 9.29
N GLY A 57 -8.44 -4.58 9.87
CA GLY A 57 -8.92 -3.96 11.10
C GLY A 57 -8.51 -4.72 12.37
N GLU A 58 -7.51 -5.58 12.27
CA GLU A 58 -6.86 -6.23 13.40
C GLU A 58 -5.76 -5.31 13.98
N LYS A 59 -5.02 -5.81 14.98
CA LYS A 59 -3.90 -5.06 15.56
C LYS A 59 -2.79 -4.93 14.53
N ASP A 60 -2.21 -3.73 14.43
CA ASP A 60 -1.11 -3.44 13.52
C ASP A 60 0.21 -4.14 13.92
N ASN A 61 1.12 -4.20 12.95
CA ASN A 61 2.47 -4.73 13.06
C ASN A 61 3.49 -3.60 13.33
N ARG A 62 3.10 -2.60 14.15
CA ARG A 62 3.85 -1.34 14.26
C ARG A 62 5.35 -1.49 14.50
N SER A 63 5.74 -2.24 15.52
CA SER A 63 7.16 -2.41 15.86
C SER A 63 7.97 -3.09 14.75
N VAL A 64 7.33 -3.97 13.97
CA VAL A 64 7.97 -4.65 12.85
C VAL A 64 8.19 -3.68 11.69
N ILE A 65 7.20 -2.83 11.40
CA ILE A 65 7.29 -1.83 10.33
C ILE A 65 8.29 -0.72 10.69
N GLU A 66 8.35 -0.30 11.95
CA GLU A 66 9.38 0.62 12.44
C GLU A 66 10.80 0.05 12.21
N ALA A 67 11.02 -1.22 12.51
CA ALA A 67 12.30 -1.89 12.21
C ALA A 67 12.60 -1.99 10.70
N VAL A 68 11.57 -2.16 9.86
CA VAL A 68 11.72 -2.12 8.39
C VAL A 68 12.11 -0.73 7.90
N ILE A 69 11.54 0.34 8.48
CA ILE A 69 11.90 1.73 8.14
C ILE A 69 13.38 2.01 8.46
N GLU A 70 13.90 1.45 9.55
CA GLU A 70 15.31 1.58 9.94
C GLU A 70 16.30 0.88 8.98
N ALA A 71 15.84 0.05 8.05
CA ALA A 71 16.68 -0.68 7.08
C ALA A 71 17.34 0.24 6.01
N GLY A 72 17.06 1.54 6.02
CA GLY A 72 17.73 2.54 5.17
C GLY A 72 17.11 2.75 3.79
N LEU A 73 15.89 2.25 3.56
CA LEU A 73 15.11 2.47 2.34
C LEU A 73 14.05 3.54 2.56
N ALA A 74 13.65 4.24 1.48
CA ALA A 74 12.43 5.03 1.53
C ALA A 74 11.22 4.07 1.58
N VAL A 75 10.57 3.95 2.73
CA VAL A 75 9.44 3.01 2.91
C VAL A 75 8.11 3.68 2.61
N GLN A 76 7.28 3.02 1.81
CA GLN A 76 5.87 3.34 1.62
C GLN A 76 5.05 2.40 2.51
N VAL A 77 4.42 2.94 3.56
CA VAL A 77 3.61 2.12 4.48
C VAL A 77 2.16 2.14 4.05
N ALA A 78 1.61 0.97 3.79
CA ALA A 78 0.22 0.71 3.44
C ALA A 78 -0.43 -0.24 4.45
N GLY A 79 -1.75 -0.33 4.41
CA GLY A 79 -2.53 -1.22 5.27
C GLY A 79 -3.25 -0.48 6.39
N GLY A 80 -4.58 -0.45 6.33
CA GLY A 80 -5.41 -0.02 7.46
C GLY A 80 -5.41 1.47 7.80
N VAL A 81 -4.83 2.34 6.96
CA VAL A 81 -4.78 3.79 7.17
C VAL A 81 -6.13 4.43 6.83
N ARG A 82 -6.82 4.91 7.87
CA ARG A 82 -8.20 5.43 7.86
C ARG A 82 -8.33 6.75 8.63
N SER A 83 -7.23 7.34 9.08
CA SER A 83 -7.26 8.61 9.81
C SER A 83 -5.99 9.44 9.61
N ILE A 84 -6.08 10.74 9.91
CA ILE A 84 -4.94 11.67 9.83
C ILE A 84 -3.89 11.30 10.89
N GLU A 85 -4.30 10.85 12.07
CA GLU A 85 -3.42 10.46 13.16
C GLU A 85 -2.56 9.25 12.77
N GLN A 86 -3.10 8.31 12.01
CA GLN A 86 -2.33 7.18 11.48
C GLN A 86 -1.31 7.63 10.44
N VAL A 87 -1.68 8.57 9.56
CA VAL A 87 -0.73 9.20 8.61
C VAL A 87 0.40 9.90 9.36
N GLU A 88 0.06 10.74 10.34
CA GLU A 88 1.02 11.47 11.18
C GLU A 88 1.95 10.51 11.93
N THR A 89 1.40 9.43 12.48
CA THR A 89 2.16 8.40 13.20
C THR A 89 3.22 7.77 12.30
N TRP A 90 2.85 7.34 11.10
CA TRP A 90 3.79 6.68 10.20
C TRP A 90 4.85 7.63 9.63
N ILE A 91 4.46 8.85 9.27
CA ILE A 91 5.42 9.88 8.85
C ILE A 91 6.38 10.20 10.01
N GLY A 92 5.87 10.35 11.23
CA GLY A 92 6.68 10.59 12.43
C GLY A 92 7.62 9.43 12.77
N ALA A 93 7.26 8.20 12.42
CA ALA A 93 8.12 7.01 12.53
C ALA A 93 9.20 6.94 11.42
N GLY A 94 9.19 7.84 10.43
CA GLY A 94 10.16 7.89 9.35
C GLY A 94 9.71 7.27 8.03
N ALA A 95 8.43 6.90 7.89
CA ALA A 95 7.90 6.45 6.60
C ALA A 95 8.09 7.55 5.54
N GLY A 96 8.65 7.18 4.39
CA GLY A 96 8.81 8.10 3.26
C GLY A 96 7.46 8.56 2.71
N SER A 97 6.48 7.65 2.68
CA SER A 97 5.09 7.98 2.39
C SER A 97 4.11 7.00 3.02
N VAL A 98 2.86 7.43 3.20
CA VAL A 98 1.76 6.63 3.72
C VAL A 98 0.72 6.43 2.63
N VAL A 99 0.28 5.19 2.42
CA VAL A 99 -0.63 4.80 1.34
C VAL A 99 -2.03 4.59 1.89
N MET A 100 -3.00 5.33 1.35
CA MET A 100 -4.41 5.24 1.67
C MET A 100 -5.16 4.48 0.56
N GLY A 101 -5.79 3.35 0.88
CA GLY A 101 -6.59 2.55 -0.05
C GLY A 101 -8.08 2.86 0.05
N THR A 102 -8.84 2.03 0.77
CA THR A 102 -10.29 2.20 1.00
C THR A 102 -10.70 3.65 1.32
N ALA A 103 -9.99 4.31 2.23
CA ALA A 103 -10.28 5.69 2.63
C ALA A 103 -10.06 6.70 1.47
N ALA A 104 -9.09 6.47 0.59
CA ALA A 104 -8.87 7.32 -0.59
C ALA A 104 -10.04 7.29 -1.59
N VAL A 105 -10.77 6.16 -1.62
CA VAL A 105 -11.95 5.97 -2.48
C VAL A 105 -13.23 6.47 -1.79
N ARG A 106 -13.44 6.07 -0.53
CA ARG A 106 -14.69 6.34 0.20
C ARG A 106 -14.74 7.70 0.90
N GLU A 107 -13.59 8.27 1.23
CA GLU A 107 -13.46 9.48 2.06
C GLU A 107 -12.57 10.52 1.36
N PRO A 108 -13.01 11.10 0.22
CA PRO A 108 -12.19 12.01 -0.57
C PRO A 108 -11.77 13.27 0.19
N GLU A 109 -12.58 13.75 1.12
CA GLU A 109 -12.25 14.88 2.00
C GLU A 109 -11.08 14.54 2.92
N LEU A 110 -11.09 13.34 3.52
CA LEU A 110 -10.01 12.86 4.38
C LEU A 110 -8.70 12.73 3.60
N LEU A 111 -8.74 12.14 2.40
CA LEU A 111 -7.56 12.06 1.52
C LEU A 111 -7.02 13.46 1.19
N SER A 112 -7.89 14.40 0.83
CA SER A 112 -7.51 15.78 0.51
C SER A 112 -6.88 16.47 1.73
N GLU A 113 -7.43 16.28 2.92
CA GLU A 113 -6.88 16.84 4.15
C GLU A 113 -5.50 16.26 4.47
N CYS A 114 -5.35 14.94 4.46
CA CYS A 114 -4.06 14.26 4.65
C CYS A 114 -3.01 14.76 3.65
N ALA A 115 -3.36 14.81 2.35
CA ALA A 115 -2.46 15.23 1.29
C ALA A 115 -2.00 16.70 1.48
N ARG A 116 -2.91 17.61 1.81
CA ARG A 116 -2.59 19.03 2.02
C ARG A 116 -1.76 19.26 3.28
N ARG A 117 -2.00 18.48 4.34
CA ARG A 117 -1.25 18.57 5.60
C ARG A 117 0.16 17.99 5.47
N TYR A 118 0.32 16.92 4.68
CA TYR A 118 1.59 16.24 4.45
C TYR A 118 1.92 16.12 2.96
N PRO A 119 2.18 17.25 2.27
CA PRO A 119 2.39 17.28 0.82
C PRO A 119 3.61 16.44 0.45
N GLY A 120 3.46 15.58 -0.56
CA GLY A 120 4.52 14.68 -1.02
C GLY A 120 4.78 13.47 -0.12
N HIS A 121 3.98 13.25 0.94
CA HIS A 121 4.09 12.09 1.83
C HIS A 121 2.85 11.19 1.84
N VAL A 122 1.76 11.57 1.18
CA VAL A 122 0.54 10.74 1.11
C VAL A 122 0.40 10.16 -0.30
N MET A 123 0.09 8.88 -0.40
CA MET A 123 -0.21 8.19 -1.66
C MET A 123 -1.63 7.64 -1.63
N ALA A 124 -2.27 7.54 -2.79
CA ALA A 124 -3.54 6.86 -2.95
C ALA A 124 -3.33 5.48 -3.60
N ALA A 125 -3.94 4.43 -3.05
CA ALA A 125 -4.02 3.13 -3.70
C ALA A 125 -5.38 2.97 -4.37
N LEU A 126 -5.35 2.60 -5.65
CA LEU A 126 -6.49 2.24 -6.47
C LEU A 126 -6.35 0.78 -6.85
N ASP A 127 -6.94 -0.09 -6.05
CA ASP A 127 -7.06 -1.50 -6.39
C ASP A 127 -8.29 -1.68 -7.28
N VAL A 128 -8.17 -2.40 -8.38
CA VAL A 128 -9.23 -2.55 -9.39
C VAL A 128 -9.59 -4.02 -9.55
N ARG A 129 -10.88 -4.29 -9.59
CA ARG A 129 -11.49 -5.58 -9.93
C ARG A 129 -12.67 -5.33 -10.86
N ASP A 130 -12.73 -6.03 -11.99
CA ASP A 130 -13.79 -5.83 -12.99
C ASP A 130 -14.01 -4.35 -13.39
N GLY A 131 -12.93 -3.55 -13.45
CA GLY A 131 -12.98 -2.13 -13.79
C GLY A 131 -13.51 -1.20 -12.68
N MET A 132 -13.82 -1.72 -11.49
CA MET A 132 -14.29 -0.96 -10.34
C MET A 132 -13.25 -0.93 -9.21
N PRO A 133 -13.21 0.14 -8.38
CA PRO A 133 -12.38 0.18 -7.19
C PRO A 133 -12.76 -0.95 -6.22
N ALA A 134 -11.77 -1.77 -5.86
CA ALA A 134 -11.86 -2.77 -4.82
C ALA A 134 -11.46 -2.14 -3.47
N VAL A 135 -12.28 -2.35 -2.45
CA VAL A 135 -12.12 -1.75 -1.11
C VAL A 135 -12.28 -2.80 -0.02
N SER A 136 -12.10 -2.42 1.24
CA SER A 136 -12.19 -3.32 2.41
C SER A 136 -11.28 -4.57 2.28
N GLY A 137 -10.01 -4.37 1.90
CA GLY A 137 -9.08 -5.50 1.66
C GLY A 137 -9.53 -6.40 0.50
N TRP A 138 -10.05 -5.78 -0.57
CA TRP A 138 -10.56 -6.41 -1.79
C TRP A 138 -11.81 -7.26 -1.60
N THR A 139 -12.49 -7.20 -0.45
CA THR A 139 -13.73 -7.95 -0.23
C THR A 139 -14.96 -7.29 -0.86
N GLU A 140 -14.91 -5.98 -1.11
CA GLU A 140 -16.01 -5.18 -1.64
C GLU A 140 -15.58 -4.41 -2.90
N THR A 141 -16.55 -3.98 -3.72
CA THR A 141 -16.32 -3.05 -4.84
C THR A 141 -17.20 -1.83 -4.69
N GLU A 142 -16.69 -0.66 -5.08
CA GLU A 142 -17.47 0.57 -5.17
C GLU A 142 -18.00 0.78 -6.59
N PRO A 143 -19.27 1.22 -6.78
CA PRO A 143 -19.84 1.54 -8.09
C PRO A 143 -19.32 2.90 -8.59
N LEU A 144 -18.00 3.06 -8.62
CA LEU A 144 -17.29 4.26 -9.05
C LEU A 144 -16.47 3.93 -10.28
N ASP A 145 -16.46 4.85 -11.24
CA ASP A 145 -15.59 4.75 -12.39
C ASP A 145 -14.18 5.23 -12.02
N ILE A 146 -13.18 4.39 -12.24
CA ILE A 146 -11.77 4.70 -12.01
C ILE A 146 -11.34 5.98 -12.74
N ALA A 147 -11.90 6.24 -13.93
CA ALA A 147 -11.62 7.43 -14.73
C ALA A 147 -12.11 8.73 -14.06
N GLN A 148 -13.02 8.64 -13.09
CA GLN A 148 -13.50 9.79 -12.33
C GLN A 148 -12.67 10.07 -11.08
N LEU A 149 -11.96 9.07 -10.53
CA LEU A 149 -11.11 9.23 -9.36
C LEU A 149 -9.78 9.92 -9.71
N ILE A 150 -9.15 9.51 -10.81
CA ILE A 150 -7.82 10.00 -11.21
C ILE A 150 -7.77 11.54 -11.32
N PRO A 151 -8.72 12.23 -12.00
CA PRO A 151 -8.69 13.70 -12.06
C PRO A 151 -8.83 14.38 -10.71
N ARG A 152 -9.59 13.78 -9.78
CA ARG A 152 -9.76 14.31 -8.41
C ARG A 152 -8.48 14.20 -7.60
N TRP A 153 -7.74 13.10 -7.78
CA TRP A 153 -6.46 12.91 -7.08
C TRP A 153 -5.33 13.72 -7.72
N ASN A 154 -5.36 13.96 -9.02
CA ASN A 154 -4.32 14.70 -9.75
C ASN A 154 -4.19 16.18 -9.34
N VAL A 155 -5.20 16.76 -8.69
CA VAL A 155 -5.15 18.13 -8.16
C VAL A 155 -4.65 18.20 -6.70
N LEU A 156 -4.40 17.04 -6.07
CA LEU A 156 -3.90 16.96 -4.70
C LEU A 156 -2.37 16.83 -4.70
N PRO A 157 -1.67 17.35 -3.67
CA PRO A 157 -0.22 17.25 -3.55
C PRO A 157 0.22 15.85 -3.04
N LEU A 158 -0.24 14.79 -3.70
CA LEU A 158 0.11 13.41 -3.40
C LEU A 158 1.55 13.09 -3.82
N ALA A 159 2.19 12.17 -3.11
CA ALA A 159 3.48 11.59 -3.49
C ALA A 159 3.37 10.66 -4.71
N GLY A 160 2.15 10.18 -4.99
CA GLY A 160 1.83 9.35 -6.14
C GLY A 160 0.56 8.53 -5.92
N MET A 161 0.27 7.68 -6.90
CA MET A 161 -0.81 6.70 -6.87
C MET A 161 -0.22 5.30 -7.12
N ILE A 162 -0.77 4.30 -6.46
CA ILE A 162 -0.52 2.88 -6.74
C ILE A 162 -1.78 2.32 -7.39
N LEU A 163 -1.64 1.70 -8.56
CA LEU A 163 -2.75 1.05 -9.26
C LEU A 163 -2.49 -0.45 -9.27
N THR A 164 -3.41 -1.23 -8.72
CA THR A 164 -3.28 -2.69 -8.64
C THR A 164 -4.44 -3.35 -9.39
N CYS A 165 -4.13 -4.19 -10.37
CA CYS A 165 -5.14 -5.09 -10.96
C CYS A 165 -5.21 -6.37 -10.13
N THR A 166 -6.18 -6.44 -9.22
CA THR A 166 -6.26 -7.48 -8.17
C THR A 166 -6.32 -8.90 -8.73
N GLU A 167 -6.94 -9.09 -9.88
CA GLU A 167 -7.06 -10.39 -10.56
C GLU A 167 -5.71 -10.97 -11.02
N ARG A 168 -4.73 -10.09 -11.24
CA ARG A 168 -3.38 -10.45 -11.68
C ARG A 168 -2.39 -10.55 -10.53
N ASP A 169 -2.69 -9.94 -9.37
CA ASP A 169 -1.76 -9.96 -8.25
C ASP A 169 -1.52 -11.38 -7.73
N GLY A 170 -0.26 -11.70 -7.47
CA GLY A 170 0.18 -13.04 -7.03
C GLY A 170 0.16 -14.12 -8.10
N THR A 171 -0.29 -13.83 -9.34
CA THR A 171 -0.47 -14.86 -10.39
C THR A 171 0.72 -15.07 -11.31
N LEU A 172 1.68 -14.14 -11.33
CA LEU A 172 2.80 -14.08 -12.29
C LEU A 172 2.36 -13.99 -13.77
N ALA A 173 1.11 -13.63 -14.06
CA ALA A 173 0.59 -13.47 -15.42
C ALA A 173 1.05 -12.19 -16.15
N GLY A 174 1.92 -11.39 -15.53
CA GLY A 174 2.38 -10.10 -16.04
C GLY A 174 1.40 -8.95 -15.78
N PRO A 175 1.85 -7.68 -15.92
CA PRO A 175 1.03 -6.51 -15.63
C PRO A 175 -0.09 -6.30 -16.66
N ASP A 176 -1.18 -5.64 -16.24
CA ASP A 176 -2.23 -5.21 -17.15
C ASP A 176 -1.86 -3.92 -17.87
N LEU A 177 -1.31 -4.05 -19.07
CA LEU A 177 -0.86 -2.91 -19.86
C LEU A 177 -2.03 -2.09 -20.46
N LEU A 178 -3.23 -2.67 -20.56
CA LEU A 178 -4.40 -1.98 -21.11
C LEU A 178 -4.96 -0.97 -20.11
N THR A 179 -5.05 -1.36 -18.83
CA THR A 179 -5.51 -0.45 -17.77
C THR A 179 -4.47 0.63 -17.46
N LEU A 180 -3.18 0.38 -17.76
CA LEU A 180 -2.09 1.34 -17.57
C LEU A 180 -1.92 2.38 -18.69
N SER A 181 -2.54 2.18 -19.86
CA SER A 181 -2.39 3.05 -21.04
C SER A 181 -3.44 4.16 -21.08
#